data_AF-A0A9X6WWH4-F1
#
_entry.id   AF-A0A9X6WWH4-F1
#
_cell.length_a   1.000
_cell.length_b   1.000
_cell.length_c   1.000
_cell.angle_alpha   90.00
_cell.angle_beta   90.00
_cell.angle_gamma   90.00
#
_symmetry.space_group_name_H-M   'P 1'
#
loop_
_entity.id
_entity.type
_entity.pdbx_description
1 polymer ?
#
loop_
_entity_poly.entity_id
_entity_poly.type
_entity_poly.pdbx_seq_one_letter_code
_entity_poly.pdbx_strand_id
1 'polypeptide(L)'
;MREVMDLSKDINVITAEIKSYQQIAGQSIFEIGKRLKYVKENDLVQGQWTNWCEKQCGIKRQTANRFIQAYEQFPNGTTSYQIESAKVFELLSLPQEINRQQFIEEPHTIPSTGEEKTVDEMTVRELREVKKSLKEKEKQLQQAEEKAKLAQKEATQARKSEQLTRKQLAELEQQEPQIVEREVVKEVEIVPDNSLNIIDELKDENAELKDTADFYKQKADALSKDVDDIKLEESSMNYIANKNVHNLIAYMDEFLKDVVVSSLMRGSIATASDATKELLDSRIEAFQEFLNDLKIAKTGRKIS
;
A
#
# COMPACT_ATOMS: atom_id res chain seq x y z
N MET A 1 14.47 50.97 32.62
CA MET A 1 15.02 50.27 33.80
C MET A 1 15.22 48.82 33.37
N ARG A 2 16.45 48.39 33.05
CA ARG A 2 16.72 46.97 32.81
C ARG A 2 16.88 46.36 34.19
N GLU A 3 15.90 45.58 34.65
CA GLU A 3 16.17 44.62 35.71
C GLU A 3 17.26 43.69 35.18
N VAL A 4 18.45 43.79 35.75
CA VAL A 4 19.49 42.78 35.56
C VAL A 4 19.01 41.61 36.39
N MET A 5 18.24 40.70 35.77
CA MET A 5 18.01 39.39 36.35
C MET A 5 19.36 38.70 36.45
N ASP A 6 19.86 38.52 37.66
CA ASP A 6 21.05 37.71 37.90
C ASP A 6 20.79 36.27 37.44
N LEU A 7 21.77 35.66 36.78
CA LEU A 7 21.70 34.27 36.35
C LEU A 7 21.52 33.37 37.59
N SER A 8 20.43 32.59 37.61
CA SER A 8 20.19 31.61 38.67
C SER A 8 21.31 30.58 38.75
N LYS A 9 21.55 30.01 39.94
CA LYS A 9 22.50 28.89 40.15
C LYS A 9 21.80 27.53 40.24
N ASP A 10 20.47 27.51 40.20
CA ASP A 10 19.68 26.28 40.21
C ASP A 10 19.51 25.76 38.79
N ILE A 11 19.97 24.54 38.54
CA ILE A 11 19.88 23.86 37.23
C ILE A 11 18.44 23.75 36.72
N ASN A 12 17.46 23.55 37.60
CA ASN A 12 16.05 23.42 37.21
C ASN A 12 15.50 24.78 36.76
N VAL A 13 15.88 25.86 37.44
CA VAL A 13 15.50 27.23 37.08
C VAL A 13 16.14 27.62 35.75
N ILE A 14 17.46 27.39 35.59
CA ILE A 14 18.16 27.65 34.32
C ILE A 14 17.52 26.85 33.18
N THR A 15 17.15 25.60 33.41
CA THR A 15 16.49 24.75 32.40
C THR A 15 15.13 25.33 31.99
N ALA A 16 14.32 25.77 32.96
CA ALA A 16 13.03 26.39 32.68
C ALA A 16 13.17 27.72 31.92
N GLU A 17 14.15 28.55 32.28
CA GLU A 17 14.47 29.80 31.57
C GLU A 17 14.89 29.54 30.12
N ILE A 18 15.78 28.56 29.90
CA ILE A 18 16.20 28.16 28.54
C ILE A 18 14.99 27.73 27.71
N LYS A 19 14.12 26.87 28.25
CA LYS A 19 12.90 26.42 27.56
C LYS A 19 11.98 27.59 27.21
N SER A 20 11.81 28.54 28.13
CA SER A 20 11.02 29.76 27.88
C SER A 20 11.61 30.59 26.73
N TYR A 21 12.92 30.82 26.71
CA TYR A 21 13.56 31.54 25.60
C TYR A 21 13.47 30.78 24.27
N GLN A 22 13.58 29.45 24.28
CA GLN A 22 13.40 28.64 23.08
C GLN A 22 11.97 28.76 22.53
N GLN A 23 10.96 28.78 23.40
CA GLN A 23 9.56 28.98 23.03
C GLN A 23 9.34 30.38 22.43
N ILE A 24 9.87 31.43 23.07
CA ILE A 24 9.79 32.80 22.55
C ILE A 24 10.46 32.91 21.17
N ALA A 25 11.61 32.25 21.00
CA ALA A 25 12.29 32.19 19.70
C ALA A 25 11.45 31.46 18.64
N GLY A 26 10.76 30.38 19.00
CA GLY A 26 9.80 29.68 18.15
C GLY A 26 8.65 30.59 17.72
N GLN A 27 7.98 31.23 18.66
CA GLN A 27 6.90 32.19 18.40
C GLN A 27 7.35 33.36 17.51
N SER A 28 8.57 33.86 17.74
CA SER A 28 9.14 34.96 16.97
C SER A 28 9.26 34.62 15.48
N ILE A 29 9.51 33.36 15.11
CA ILE A 29 9.58 32.94 13.70
C ILE A 29 8.24 33.20 12.99
N PHE A 30 7.12 32.82 13.61
CA PHE A 30 5.78 33.01 13.04
C PHE A 30 5.42 34.49 12.95
N GLU A 31 5.70 35.26 14.02
CA GLU A 31 5.42 36.69 14.05
C GLU A 31 6.26 37.47 13.00
N ILE A 32 7.54 37.14 12.85
CA ILE A 32 8.37 37.72 11.79
C ILE A 32 7.81 37.31 10.41
N GLY A 33 7.46 36.03 10.23
CA GLY A 33 6.85 35.52 9.00
C GLY A 33 5.60 36.28 8.58
N LYS A 34 4.68 36.54 9.51
CA LYS A 34 3.47 37.34 9.30
C LYS A 34 3.77 38.76 8.78
N ARG A 35 4.73 39.45 9.41
CA ARG A 35 5.13 40.83 9.01
C ARG A 35 5.85 40.83 7.66
N LEU A 36 6.73 39.87 7.42
CA LEU A 36 7.42 39.70 6.15
C LEU A 36 6.42 39.46 5.00
N LYS A 37 5.40 38.64 5.23
CA LYS A 37 4.32 38.37 4.27
C LYS A 37 3.52 39.64 3.97
N TYR A 38 3.10 40.36 5.01
CA TYR A 38 2.36 41.61 4.86
C TYR A 38 3.10 42.62 3.96
N VAL A 39 4.38 42.89 4.24
CA VAL A 39 5.20 43.82 3.44
C VAL A 39 5.39 43.32 2.01
N LYS A 40 5.49 42.00 1.81
CA LYS A 40 5.63 41.36 0.49
C LYS A 40 4.39 41.56 -0.38
N GLU A 41 3.20 41.55 0.22
CA GLU A 41 1.91 41.60 -0.48
C GLU A 41 1.37 43.03 -0.63
N ASN A 42 1.71 43.95 0.27
CA ASN A 42 1.01 45.24 0.38
C ASN A 42 1.88 46.48 0.14
N ASP A 43 3.17 46.45 0.48
CA ASP A 43 3.95 47.69 0.61
C ASP A 43 5.02 47.92 -0.47
N LEU A 44 5.52 46.86 -1.12
CA LEU A 44 6.68 46.95 -2.01
C LEU A 44 6.39 46.52 -3.45
N VAL A 45 6.87 47.31 -4.41
CA VAL A 45 6.88 46.96 -5.85
C VAL A 45 7.74 45.71 -6.08
N GLN A 46 7.35 44.87 -7.05
CA GLN A 46 8.06 43.64 -7.40
C GLN A 46 9.59 43.87 -7.49
N GLY A 47 10.35 43.09 -6.72
CA GLY A 47 11.81 43.13 -6.67
C GLY A 47 12.41 43.93 -5.50
N GLN A 48 11.70 44.90 -4.91
CA GLN A 48 12.23 45.68 -3.77
C GLN A 48 12.21 44.92 -2.45
N TRP A 49 11.30 43.95 -2.30
CA TRP A 49 11.15 43.15 -1.09
C TRP A 49 12.43 42.42 -0.67
N THR A 50 13.17 41.86 -1.62
CA THR A 50 14.44 41.17 -1.33
C THR A 50 15.48 42.12 -0.74
N ASN A 51 15.62 43.31 -1.35
CA ASN A 51 16.54 44.34 -0.87
C ASN A 51 16.16 44.86 0.51
N TRP A 52 14.87 45.03 0.79
CA TRP A 52 14.39 45.44 2.09
C TRP A 52 14.69 44.38 3.17
N CYS A 53 14.39 43.11 2.90
CA CYS A 53 14.72 42.00 3.81
C CYS A 53 16.22 41.98 4.16
N GLU A 54 17.10 42.12 3.17
CA GLU A 54 18.54 42.01 3.39
C GLU A 54 19.15 43.26 4.01
N LYS A 55 18.80 44.46 3.52
CA LYS A 55 19.42 45.72 3.95
C LYS A 55 18.81 46.30 5.22
N GLN A 56 17.49 46.15 5.42
CA GLN A 56 16.79 46.75 6.56
C GLN A 56 16.61 45.75 7.70
N CYS A 57 16.30 44.49 7.39
CA CYS A 57 16.05 43.47 8.42
C CYS A 57 17.28 42.58 8.69
N GLY A 58 18.30 42.58 7.82
CA GLY A 58 19.44 41.66 7.93
C GLY A 58 19.09 40.20 7.67
N ILE A 59 17.96 39.94 6.99
CA ILE A 59 17.43 38.60 6.74
C ILE A 59 17.62 38.25 5.26
N LYS A 60 18.36 37.18 4.98
CA LYS A 60 18.48 36.64 3.62
C LYS A 60 17.11 36.27 3.06
N ARG A 61 16.90 36.50 1.76
CA ARG A 61 15.64 36.16 1.07
C ARG A 61 15.13 34.75 1.36
N GLN A 62 16.03 33.76 1.40
CA GLN A 62 15.69 32.36 1.68
C GLN A 62 15.11 32.20 3.09
N THR A 63 15.76 32.77 4.11
CA THR A 63 15.29 32.73 5.50
C THR A 63 13.95 33.45 5.64
N ALA A 64 13.80 34.63 5.00
CA ALA A 64 12.56 35.38 5.01
C ALA A 64 11.40 34.57 4.42
N ASN A 65 11.61 33.88 3.30
CA ASN A 65 10.60 32.99 2.73
C ASN A 65 10.27 31.80 3.65
N ARG A 66 11.26 31.21 4.34
CA ARG A 66 11.00 30.12 5.31
C ARG A 66 10.17 30.60 6.50
N PHE A 67 10.39 31.83 6.98
CA PHE A 67 9.56 32.41 8.05
C PHE A 67 8.13 32.64 7.57
N ILE A 68 7.93 33.15 6.35
CA ILE A 68 6.60 33.26 5.74
C ILE A 68 5.93 31.89 5.65
N GLN A 69 6.64 30.86 5.15
CA GLN A 69 6.10 29.50 5.07
C GLN A 69 5.73 28.94 6.45
N ALA A 70 6.52 29.20 7.49
CA ALA A 70 6.17 28.82 8.86
C ALA A 70 4.86 29.48 9.29
N TYR A 71 4.67 30.76 9.01
CA TYR A 71 3.41 31.45 9.31
C TYR A 71 2.22 30.89 8.52
N GLU A 72 2.41 30.52 7.25
CA GLU A 72 1.31 30.05 6.39
C GLU A 72 0.90 28.60 6.65
N GLN A 73 1.88 27.73 6.97
CA GLN A 73 1.65 26.28 7.03
C GLN A 73 1.32 25.76 8.42
N PHE A 74 1.49 26.57 9.46
CA PHE A 74 1.13 26.23 10.83
C PHE A 74 -0.03 27.13 11.23
N PRO A 75 -1.29 26.63 11.16
CA PRO A 75 -2.44 27.42 11.57
C PRO A 75 -2.29 27.85 13.04
N ASN A 76 -2.78 29.05 13.37
CA ASN A 76 -2.68 29.66 14.71
C ASN A 76 -3.34 28.76 15.76
N GLY A 77 -2.58 27.82 16.33
CA GLY A 77 -2.93 26.98 17.46
C GLY A 77 -1.86 27.09 18.53
N THR A 78 -2.27 27.09 19.79
CA THR A 78 -1.41 27.18 20.98
C THR A 78 -0.24 26.19 20.97
N THR A 79 -0.44 25.00 20.39
CA THR A 79 0.55 23.92 20.29
C THR A 79 1.68 24.24 19.30
N SER A 80 1.40 24.91 18.17
CA SER A 80 2.41 25.25 17.17
C SER A 80 3.41 26.30 17.67
N TYR A 81 3.00 27.15 18.61
CA TYR A 81 3.86 28.16 19.24
C TYR A 81 4.76 27.61 20.35
N GLN A 82 4.52 26.38 20.81
CA GLN A 82 5.34 25.70 21.81
C GLN A 82 6.54 24.97 21.18
N ILE A 83 6.58 24.90 19.85
CA ILE A 83 7.63 24.19 19.12
C ILE A 83 8.91 25.00 19.10
N GLU A 84 10.01 24.36 19.53
CA GLU A 84 11.34 24.93 19.42
C GLU A 84 11.67 25.32 17.96
N SER A 85 12.30 26.49 17.79
CA SER A 85 12.69 27.05 16.49
C SER A 85 13.36 26.06 15.52
N ALA A 86 14.20 25.16 16.04
CA ALA A 86 14.87 24.15 15.22
C ALA A 86 13.90 23.13 14.60
N LYS A 87 12.88 22.72 15.36
CA LYS A 87 11.86 21.76 14.91
C LYS A 87 10.92 22.38 13.87
N VAL A 88 10.57 23.66 14.00
CA VAL A 88 9.74 24.40 13.00
C VAL A 88 10.32 24.24 11.59
N PHE A 89 11.62 24.45 11.44
CA PHE A 89 12.30 24.34 10.15
C PHE A 89 12.43 22.92 9.61
N GLU A 90 12.49 21.93 10.51
CA GLU A 90 12.43 20.53 10.12
C GLU A 90 11.04 20.18 9.58
N LEU A 91 9.99 20.57 10.29
CA LEU A 91 8.61 20.31 9.89
C LEU A 91 8.24 20.98 8.57
N LEU A 92 8.81 22.15 8.26
CA LEU A 92 8.63 22.81 6.96
C LEU A 92 9.08 21.98 5.75
N SER A 93 10.03 21.07 5.93
CA SER A 93 10.51 20.20 4.84
C SER A 93 9.70 18.92 4.67
N LEU A 94 8.65 18.71 5.48
CA LEU A 94 7.65 17.69 5.21
C LEU A 94 6.85 18.05 3.95
N PRO A 95 6.36 17.05 3.20
CA PRO A 95 5.41 17.24 2.10
C PRO A 95 4.23 18.15 2.51
N GLN A 96 3.65 18.87 1.54
CA GLN A 96 2.55 19.81 1.82
C GLN A 96 1.25 19.10 2.14
N GLU A 97 1.11 17.86 1.66
CA GLU A 97 0.00 16.95 1.86
C GLU A 97 -0.12 16.51 3.33
N ILE A 98 0.98 16.55 4.08
CA ILE A 98 0.98 16.22 5.51
C ILE A 98 0.40 17.39 6.29
N ASN A 99 -0.69 17.12 6.99
CA ASN A 99 -1.24 18.03 7.97
C ASN A 99 -0.25 18.19 9.14
N ARG A 100 0.41 19.35 9.20
CA ARG A 100 1.44 19.64 10.19
C ARG A 100 0.89 19.62 11.61
N GLN A 101 -0.32 20.13 11.82
CA GLN A 101 -0.93 20.17 13.15
C GLN A 101 -1.17 18.75 13.67
N GLN A 102 -1.76 17.89 12.84
CA GLN A 102 -1.94 16.47 13.17
C GLN A 102 -0.59 15.78 13.40
N PHE A 103 0.40 16.05 12.55
CA PHE A 103 1.75 15.49 12.71
C PHE A 103 2.42 15.90 14.02
N ILE A 104 2.16 17.11 14.52
CA ILE A 104 2.72 17.59 15.80
C ILE A 104 2.09 16.85 16.99
N GLU A 105 0.77 16.64 16.93
CA GLU A 105 -0.04 16.10 18.03
C GLU A 105 0.00 14.58 18.12
N GLU A 106 0.16 13.89 16.99
CA GLU A 106 0.22 12.43 16.97
C GLU A 106 1.58 11.89 17.46
N PRO A 107 1.57 10.76 18.20
CA PRO A 107 2.79 10.07 18.56
C PRO A 107 3.41 9.39 17.33
N HIS A 108 4.74 9.46 17.23
CA HIS A 108 5.50 8.79 16.17
C HIS A 108 6.50 7.80 16.77
N THR A 109 6.61 6.63 16.16
CA THR A 109 7.63 5.65 16.54
C THR A 109 9.00 6.12 16.08
N ILE A 110 9.92 6.27 17.03
CA ILE A 110 11.30 6.67 16.77
C ILE A 110 12.08 5.45 16.26
N PRO A 111 12.70 5.50 15.06
CA PRO A 111 13.36 4.33 14.48
C PRO A 111 14.51 3.74 15.31
N SER A 112 15.25 4.57 16.05
CA SER A 112 16.42 4.12 16.81
C SER A 112 16.08 3.51 18.17
N THR A 113 15.01 3.97 18.84
CA THR A 113 14.63 3.52 20.18
C THR A 113 13.37 2.67 20.20
N GLY A 114 12.51 2.78 19.19
CA GLY A 114 11.19 2.16 19.16
C GLY A 114 10.14 2.85 20.04
N GLU A 115 10.51 3.92 20.74
CA GLU A 115 9.61 4.68 21.61
C GLU A 115 8.63 5.51 20.77
N GLU A 116 7.39 5.64 21.26
CA GLU A 116 6.41 6.55 20.70
C GLU A 116 6.50 7.91 21.40
N LYS A 117 6.77 8.97 20.64
CA LYS A 117 6.85 10.35 21.14
C LYS A 117 6.13 11.31 20.22
N THR A 118 5.53 12.34 20.79
CA THR A 118 5.03 13.50 20.04
C THR A 118 6.18 14.40 19.60
N VAL A 119 5.89 15.36 18.70
CA VAL A 119 6.93 16.29 18.19
C VAL A 119 7.51 17.18 19.30
N ASP A 120 6.74 17.48 20.34
CA ASP A 120 7.21 18.27 21.48
C ASP A 120 8.23 17.49 22.33
N GLU A 121 7.97 16.20 22.56
CA GLU A 121 8.79 15.32 23.39
C GLU A 121 10.09 14.87 22.70
N MET A 122 10.05 14.68 21.38
CA MET A 122 11.21 14.20 20.62
C MET A 122 12.29 15.28 20.47
N THR A 123 13.54 14.87 20.43
CA THR A 123 14.67 15.72 20.04
C THR A 123 14.64 16.02 18.54
N VAL A 124 15.36 17.06 18.10
CA VAL A 124 15.52 17.38 16.67
C VAL A 124 16.11 16.21 15.87
N ARG A 125 16.98 15.41 16.52
CA ARG A 125 17.57 14.22 15.90
C ARG A 125 16.52 13.15 15.66
N GLU A 126 15.74 12.81 16.68
CA GLU A 126 14.65 11.83 16.57
C GLU A 126 13.62 12.27 15.52
N LEU A 127 13.26 13.56 15.46
CA LEU A 127 12.39 14.11 14.41
C LEU A 127 12.95 13.88 13.00
N ARG A 128 14.25 14.04 12.80
CA ARG A 128 14.90 13.75 11.52
C ARG A 128 14.85 12.27 11.16
N GLU A 129 14.99 11.39 12.15
CA GLU A 129 14.90 9.94 11.96
C GLU A 129 13.48 9.53 11.54
N VAL A 130 12.45 10.02 12.25
CA VAL A 130 11.03 9.80 11.90
C VAL A 130 10.75 10.25 10.47
N LYS A 131 11.15 11.48 10.12
CA LYS A 131 10.98 12.01 8.76
C LYS A 131 11.66 11.18 7.69
N LYS A 132 12.89 10.73 7.96
CA LYS A 132 13.64 9.89 7.02
C LYS A 132 12.92 8.54 6.81
N SER A 133 12.43 7.94 7.89
CA SER A 133 11.64 6.70 7.85
C SER A 133 10.36 6.87 7.03
N LEU A 134 9.62 7.96 7.24
CA LEU A 134 8.41 8.26 6.46
C LEU A 134 8.70 8.40 4.97
N LYS A 135 9.75 9.16 4.61
CA LYS A 135 10.16 9.31 3.22
C LYS A 135 10.57 7.98 2.57
N GLU A 136 11.21 7.10 3.33
CA GLU A 136 11.61 5.79 2.84
C GLU A 136 10.40 4.86 2.64
N LYS A 137 9.45 4.84 3.58
CA LYS A 137 8.18 4.12 3.44
C LYS A 137 7.38 4.61 2.24
N GLU A 138 7.29 5.94 2.06
CA GLU A 138 6.59 6.53 0.92
C GLU A 138 7.24 6.11 -0.41
N LYS A 139 8.58 6.14 -0.49
CA LYS A 139 9.31 5.69 -1.68
C LYS A 139 9.07 4.20 -1.96
N GLN A 140 9.05 3.35 -0.92
CA GLN A 140 8.77 1.92 -1.07
C GLN A 140 7.33 1.68 -1.55
N LEU A 141 6.36 2.43 -1.02
CA LEU A 141 4.97 2.36 -1.45
C LEU A 141 4.81 2.76 -2.92
N GLN A 142 5.41 3.89 -3.32
CA GLN A 142 5.39 4.32 -4.73
C GLN A 142 6.00 3.27 -5.66
N GLN A 143 7.13 2.67 -5.28
CA GLN A 143 7.75 1.59 -6.07
C GLN A 143 6.86 0.34 -6.15
N ALA A 144 6.17 -0.01 -5.07
CA ALA A 144 5.24 -1.13 -5.06
C ALA A 144 4.02 -0.84 -5.96
N GLU A 145 3.46 0.37 -5.90
CA GLU A 145 2.35 0.80 -6.75
C GLU A 145 2.73 0.81 -8.24
N GLU A 146 3.92 1.30 -8.59
CA GLU A 146 4.41 1.28 -9.96
C GLU A 146 4.57 -0.16 -10.49
N LYS A 147 5.13 -1.06 -9.68
CA LYS A 147 5.23 -2.49 -10.01
C LYS A 147 3.85 -3.13 -10.18
N ALA A 148 2.91 -2.84 -9.28
CA ALA A 148 1.54 -3.35 -9.37
C ALA A 148 0.83 -2.86 -10.64
N LYS A 149 0.98 -1.57 -11.00
CA LYS A 149 0.45 -1.02 -12.26
C LYS A 149 1.07 -1.65 -13.49
N LEU A 150 2.38 -1.95 -13.47
CA LEU A 150 3.04 -2.64 -14.57
C LEU A 150 2.53 -4.07 -14.73
N ALA A 151 2.49 -4.83 -13.63
CA ALA A 151 1.95 -6.19 -13.61
C ALA A 151 0.49 -6.23 -14.09
N GLN A 152 -0.33 -5.25 -13.70
CA GLN A 152 -1.72 -5.15 -14.16
C GLN A 152 -1.81 -4.89 -15.68
N LYS A 153 -0.93 -4.05 -16.23
CA LYS A 153 -0.85 -3.80 -17.68
C LYS A 153 -0.45 -5.06 -18.44
N GLU A 154 0.59 -5.75 -17.97
CA GLU A 154 1.06 -7.01 -18.56
C GLU A 154 -0.03 -8.09 -18.53
N ALA A 155 -0.70 -8.27 -17.39
CA ALA A 155 -1.82 -9.21 -17.27
C ALA A 155 -2.99 -8.85 -18.20
N THR A 156 -3.27 -7.55 -18.38
CA THR A 156 -4.32 -7.09 -19.31
C THR A 156 -3.93 -7.37 -20.77
N GLN A 157 -2.66 -7.19 -21.13
CA GLN A 157 -2.15 -7.53 -22.46
C GLN A 157 -2.21 -9.03 -22.71
N ALA A 158 -1.78 -9.85 -21.76
CA ALA A 158 -1.83 -11.31 -21.83
C ALA A 158 -3.27 -11.82 -22.04
N ARG A 159 -4.25 -11.27 -21.29
CA ARG A 159 -5.67 -11.59 -21.48
C ARG A 159 -6.19 -11.22 -22.87
N LYS A 160 -5.78 -10.08 -23.42
CA LYS A 160 -6.16 -9.68 -24.79
C LYS A 160 -5.55 -10.60 -25.84
N SER A 161 -4.28 -11.00 -25.68
CA SER A 161 -3.65 -11.97 -26.59
C SER A 161 -4.32 -13.33 -26.50
N GLU A 162 -4.64 -13.81 -25.30
CA GLU A 162 -5.35 -15.08 -25.10
C GLU A 162 -6.74 -15.07 -25.76
N GLN A 163 -7.50 -13.97 -25.61
CA GLN A 163 -8.79 -13.81 -26.29
C GLN A 163 -8.65 -13.82 -27.82
N LEU A 164 -7.59 -13.21 -28.37
CA LEU A 164 -7.32 -13.24 -29.81
C LEU A 164 -6.98 -14.66 -30.28
N THR A 165 -6.11 -15.37 -29.56
CA THR A 165 -5.76 -16.77 -29.87
C THR A 165 -6.99 -17.67 -29.81
N ARG A 166 -7.85 -17.51 -28.80
CA ARG A 166 -9.10 -18.28 -28.68
C ARG A 166 -10.07 -18.00 -29.82
N LYS A 167 -10.18 -16.74 -30.28
CA LYS A 167 -10.98 -16.39 -31.47
C LYS A 167 -10.43 -17.05 -32.74
N GLN A 168 -9.11 -17.03 -32.94
CA GLN A 168 -8.45 -17.68 -34.08
C GLN A 168 -8.66 -19.20 -34.06
N LEU A 169 -8.59 -19.83 -32.88
CA LEU A 169 -8.82 -21.26 -32.73
C LEU A 169 -10.28 -21.63 -33.10
N ALA A 170 -11.25 -20.86 -32.61
CA ALA A 170 -12.67 -21.07 -32.93
C ALA A 170 -12.97 -20.88 -34.43
N GLU A 171 -12.26 -19.95 -35.09
CA GLU A 171 -12.40 -19.73 -36.54
C GLU A 171 -11.79 -20.87 -37.37
N LEU A 172 -10.71 -21.50 -36.88
CA LEU A 172 -10.12 -22.71 -37.47
C LEU A 172 -11.01 -23.95 -37.27
N GLU A 173 -11.65 -24.10 -36.11
CA GLU A 173 -12.58 -25.19 -35.82
C GLU A 173 -13.88 -25.11 -36.66
N GLN A 174 -14.26 -23.90 -37.10
CA GLN A 174 -15.40 -23.69 -38.01
C GLN A 174 -15.06 -23.94 -39.49
N GLN A 175 -13.79 -24.12 -39.85
CA GLN A 175 -13.43 -24.55 -41.21
C GLN A 175 -13.70 -26.06 -41.35
N GLU A 176 -14.61 -26.42 -42.25
CA GLU A 176 -14.87 -27.82 -42.58
C GLU A 176 -13.57 -28.49 -43.07
N PRO A 177 -13.22 -29.69 -42.56
CA PRO A 177 -12.04 -30.40 -43.01
C PRO A 177 -12.16 -30.69 -44.52
N GLN A 178 -11.19 -30.23 -45.32
CA GLN A 178 -11.11 -30.62 -46.72
C GLN A 178 -10.78 -32.11 -46.82
N ILE A 179 -11.81 -32.92 -47.08
CA ILE A 179 -11.68 -34.36 -47.33
C ILE A 179 -10.99 -34.53 -48.68
N VAL A 180 -9.70 -34.87 -48.67
CA VAL A 180 -9.02 -35.42 -49.84
C VAL A 180 -9.34 -36.91 -49.88
N GLU A 181 -10.32 -37.30 -50.70
CA GLU A 181 -10.70 -38.69 -50.90
C GLU A 181 -9.52 -39.49 -51.49
N ARG A 182 -8.94 -40.39 -50.68
CA ARG A 182 -8.22 -41.56 -51.17
C ARG A 182 -9.10 -42.77 -50.89
N GLU A 183 -9.61 -43.41 -51.95
CA GLU A 183 -10.34 -44.66 -51.87
C GLU A 183 -9.52 -45.71 -51.11
N VAL A 184 -10.00 -46.10 -49.92
CA VAL A 184 -9.57 -47.31 -49.22
C VAL A 184 -10.80 -48.18 -49.04
N VAL A 185 -10.72 -49.38 -49.60
CA VAL A 185 -11.78 -50.40 -49.68
C VAL A 185 -12.19 -50.83 -48.27
N LYS A 186 -13.51 -50.91 -48.05
CA LYS A 186 -14.16 -51.33 -46.80
C LYS A 186 -13.91 -52.80 -46.49
N GLU A 187 -13.47 -53.07 -45.26
CA GLU A 187 -13.80 -54.30 -44.52
C GLU A 187 -14.36 -53.91 -43.14
N VAL A 188 -15.36 -54.68 -42.72
CA VAL A 188 -16.22 -54.45 -41.54
C VAL A 188 -15.56 -55.06 -40.31
N GLU A 189 -15.40 -54.31 -39.21
CA GLU A 189 -15.18 -54.93 -37.90
C GLU A 189 -15.74 -54.06 -36.74
N ILE A 190 -16.69 -54.66 -36.03
CA ILE A 190 -17.06 -54.56 -34.60
C ILE A 190 -17.08 -53.16 -33.96
N VAL A 191 -18.29 -52.74 -33.54
CA VAL A 191 -18.53 -51.62 -32.62
C VAL A 191 -17.75 -51.84 -31.32
N PRO A 192 -16.77 -50.98 -30.96
CA PRO A 192 -16.12 -51.06 -29.65
C PRO A 192 -16.82 -50.13 -28.64
N ASP A 193 -16.92 -50.63 -27.41
CA ASP A 193 -17.45 -50.04 -26.16
C ASP A 193 -16.91 -48.64 -25.75
N ASN A 194 -16.21 -47.91 -26.62
CA ASN A 194 -15.53 -46.66 -26.28
C ASN A 194 -16.39 -45.40 -26.44
N SER A 195 -17.67 -45.54 -26.83
CA SER A 195 -18.56 -44.38 -27.06
C SER A 195 -19.33 -43.95 -25.80
N LEU A 196 -19.49 -44.85 -24.81
CA LEU A 196 -20.22 -44.55 -23.57
C LEU A 196 -19.39 -43.71 -22.60
N ASN A 197 -18.08 -43.97 -22.50
CA ASN A 197 -17.18 -43.20 -21.62
C ASN A 197 -17.07 -41.73 -22.04
N ILE A 198 -17.01 -41.45 -23.34
CA ILE A 198 -16.92 -40.07 -23.85
C ILE A 198 -18.23 -39.31 -23.57
N ILE A 199 -19.38 -39.97 -23.65
CA ILE A 199 -20.67 -39.34 -23.37
C ILE A 199 -20.83 -39.02 -21.89
N ASP A 200 -20.34 -39.87 -20.99
CA ASP A 200 -20.37 -39.60 -19.55
C ASP A 200 -19.33 -38.54 -19.15
N GLU A 201 -18.12 -38.56 -19.72
CA GLU A 201 -17.12 -37.49 -19.54
C GLU A 201 -17.64 -36.12 -20.01
N LEU A 202 -18.31 -36.06 -21.17
CA LEU A 202 -18.89 -34.82 -21.68
C LEU A 202 -20.10 -34.33 -20.86
N LYS A 203 -20.81 -35.23 -20.15
CA LYS A 203 -21.88 -34.83 -19.22
C LYS A 203 -21.31 -34.25 -17.94
N ASP A 204 -20.25 -34.85 -17.41
CA ASP A 204 -19.56 -34.37 -16.22
C ASP A 204 -18.92 -33.00 -16.48
N GLU A 205 -18.28 -32.82 -17.65
CA GLU A 205 -17.69 -31.53 -18.05
C GLU A 205 -18.77 -30.44 -18.26
N ASN A 206 -19.93 -30.80 -18.83
CA ASN A 206 -21.06 -29.86 -18.93
C ASN A 206 -21.69 -29.52 -17.57
N ALA A 207 -21.67 -30.44 -16.60
CA ALA A 207 -22.13 -30.16 -15.24
C ALA A 207 -21.19 -29.17 -14.52
N GLU A 208 -19.87 -29.37 -14.63
CA GLU A 208 -18.88 -28.45 -14.07
C GLU A 208 -18.93 -27.05 -14.71
N LEU A 209 -19.12 -26.98 -16.03
CA LEU A 209 -19.28 -25.71 -16.75
C LEU A 209 -20.56 -24.97 -16.32
N LYS A 210 -21.64 -25.71 -16.05
CA LYS A 210 -22.91 -25.14 -15.56
C LYS A 210 -22.76 -24.58 -14.15
N ASP A 211 -22.11 -25.32 -13.25
CA ASP A 211 -21.83 -24.87 -11.88
C ASP A 211 -20.93 -23.62 -11.88
N THR A 212 -19.95 -23.58 -12.79
CA THR A 212 -19.08 -22.42 -12.98
C THR A 212 -19.86 -21.21 -13.51
N ALA A 213 -20.77 -21.40 -14.47
CA ALA A 213 -21.61 -20.34 -15.00
C ALA A 213 -22.58 -19.79 -13.94
N ASP A 214 -23.19 -20.67 -13.14
CA ASP A 214 -24.06 -20.29 -12.02
C ASP A 214 -23.28 -19.53 -10.93
N PHE A 215 -22.02 -19.90 -10.68
CA PHE A 215 -21.12 -19.17 -9.79
C PHE A 215 -20.84 -17.74 -10.27
N TYR A 216 -20.48 -17.56 -11.55
CA TYR A 216 -20.25 -16.21 -12.11
C TYR A 216 -21.53 -15.37 -12.19
N LYS A 217 -22.67 -16.00 -12.40
CA LYS A 217 -23.99 -15.34 -12.37
C LYS A 217 -24.33 -14.85 -10.96
N GLN A 218 -24.16 -15.69 -9.94
CA GLN A 218 -24.33 -15.27 -8.53
C GLN A 218 -23.35 -14.16 -8.12
N LYS A 219 -22.11 -14.21 -8.61
CA LYS A 219 -21.12 -13.15 -8.41
C LYS A 219 -21.55 -11.83 -9.04
N ALA A 220 -22.12 -11.85 -10.24
CA ALA A 220 -22.64 -10.67 -10.91
C ALA A 220 -23.87 -10.10 -10.18
N ASP A 221 -24.79 -10.95 -9.75
CA ASP A 221 -25.98 -10.56 -8.98
C ASP A 221 -25.61 -9.97 -7.60
N ALA A 222 -24.54 -10.49 -6.97
CA ALA A 222 -24.00 -9.98 -5.71
C ALA A 222 -23.28 -8.64 -5.84
N LEU A 223 -22.70 -8.33 -7.01
CA LEU A 223 -22.08 -7.03 -7.29
C LEU A 223 -23.09 -5.97 -7.77
N SER A 224 -24.28 -6.39 -8.22
CA SER A 224 -25.29 -5.50 -8.82
C SER A 224 -26.37 -5.02 -7.83
N LYS A 225 -26.37 -5.47 -6.57
CA LYS A 225 -27.36 -5.04 -5.57
C LYS A 225 -26.82 -3.95 -4.65
N ASP A 226 -27.44 -2.78 -4.72
CA ASP A 226 -27.23 -1.65 -3.82
C ASP A 226 -27.58 -2.00 -2.36
N VAL A 227 -26.95 -1.27 -1.44
CA VAL A 227 -26.78 -1.55 0.00
C VAL A 227 -28.08 -1.55 0.84
N ASP A 228 -29.25 -1.24 0.28
CA ASP A 228 -30.43 -0.89 1.08
C ASP A 228 -31.50 -2.00 1.28
N ASP A 229 -31.32 -3.24 0.82
CA ASP A 229 -32.33 -4.31 1.01
C ASP A 229 -31.80 -5.59 1.68
N ILE A 230 -30.99 -5.46 2.74
CA ILE A 230 -30.63 -6.60 3.61
C ILE A 230 -31.77 -6.85 4.61
N LYS A 231 -32.82 -7.55 4.15
CA LYS A 231 -33.76 -8.27 5.02
C LYS A 231 -33.74 -9.76 4.65
N LEU A 232 -32.99 -10.54 5.45
CA LEU A 232 -33.27 -11.91 5.91
C LEU A 232 -31.94 -12.51 6.43
N GLU A 233 -31.84 -12.68 7.74
CA GLU A 233 -30.61 -13.06 8.47
C GLU A 233 -30.04 -14.44 8.07
N GLU A 234 -30.85 -15.32 7.48
CA GLU A 234 -30.40 -16.65 7.03
C GLU A 234 -29.62 -16.59 5.71
N SER A 235 -30.03 -15.71 4.78
CA SER A 235 -29.32 -15.44 3.53
C SER A 235 -28.04 -14.64 3.77
N SER A 236 -28.01 -13.82 4.82
CA SER A 236 -26.85 -12.99 5.17
C SER A 236 -25.68 -13.82 5.69
N MET A 237 -25.94 -14.83 6.52
CA MET A 237 -24.89 -15.73 7.02
C MET A 237 -24.32 -16.62 5.91
N ASN A 238 -25.17 -17.16 5.05
CA ASN A 238 -24.72 -17.97 3.91
C ASN A 238 -23.96 -17.09 2.88
N TYR A 239 -24.42 -15.86 2.66
CA TYR A 239 -23.71 -14.88 1.84
C TYR A 239 -22.32 -14.53 2.41
N ILE A 240 -22.22 -14.28 3.71
CA ILE A 240 -20.93 -13.99 4.39
C ILE A 240 -20.01 -15.21 4.33
N ALA A 241 -20.54 -16.42 4.56
CA ALA A 241 -19.76 -17.67 4.48
C ALA A 241 -19.20 -17.89 3.07
N ASN A 242 -20.05 -17.79 2.03
CA ASN A 242 -19.61 -17.94 0.65
C ASN A 242 -18.63 -16.83 0.25
N LYS A 243 -18.86 -15.58 0.64
CA LYS A 243 -17.93 -14.47 0.41
C LYS A 243 -16.54 -14.77 1.00
N ASN A 244 -16.49 -15.28 2.23
CA ASN A 244 -15.22 -15.63 2.87
C ASN A 244 -14.49 -16.77 2.14
N VAL A 245 -15.21 -17.81 1.72
CA VAL A 245 -14.64 -18.91 0.93
C VAL A 245 -14.15 -18.42 -0.44
N HIS A 246 -14.90 -17.56 -1.14
CA HIS A 246 -14.49 -17.00 -2.42
C HIS A 246 -13.28 -16.07 -2.30
N ASN A 247 -13.19 -15.29 -1.22
CA ASN A 247 -11.99 -14.50 -0.93
C ASN A 247 -10.77 -15.40 -0.70
N LEU A 248 -10.92 -16.50 0.03
CA LEU A 248 -9.84 -17.47 0.25
C LEU A 248 -9.38 -18.10 -1.08
N ILE A 249 -10.31 -18.51 -1.94
CA ILE A 249 -9.99 -19.02 -3.28
C ILE A 249 -9.21 -17.97 -4.08
N ALA A 250 -9.65 -16.71 -4.07
CA ALA A 250 -8.95 -15.63 -4.78
C ALA A 250 -7.52 -15.42 -4.27
N TYR A 251 -7.30 -15.46 -2.95
CA TYR A 251 -5.95 -15.37 -2.37
C TYR A 251 -5.08 -16.57 -2.75
N MET A 252 -5.64 -17.77 -2.80
CA MET A 252 -4.92 -18.97 -3.25
C MET A 252 -4.55 -18.90 -4.73
N ASP A 253 -5.45 -18.42 -5.59
CA ASP A 253 -5.19 -18.25 -7.02
C ASP A 253 -4.10 -17.19 -7.29
N GLU A 254 -4.06 -16.13 -6.50
CA GLU A 254 -3.01 -15.12 -6.57
C GLU A 254 -1.66 -15.69 -6.10
N PHE A 255 -1.63 -16.36 -4.95
CA PHE A 255 -0.43 -17.03 -4.43
C PHE A 255 0.14 -18.07 -5.43
N LEU A 256 -0.70 -18.90 -6.04
CA LEU A 256 -0.25 -19.92 -7.00
C LEU A 256 0.36 -19.35 -8.27
N LYS A 257 -0.02 -18.13 -8.68
CA LYS A 257 0.62 -17.43 -9.81
C LYS A 257 2.03 -16.99 -9.49
N ASP A 258 2.28 -16.59 -8.25
CA ASP A 258 3.56 -16.04 -7.82
C ASP A 258 4.59 -17.13 -7.48
N VAL A 259 4.14 -18.33 -7.10
CA VAL A 259 4.98 -19.40 -6.51
C VAL A 259 5.45 -20.44 -7.54
N VAL A 260 5.22 -20.22 -8.85
CA VAL A 260 5.64 -21.15 -9.90
C VAL A 260 7.15 -21.41 -9.85
N VAL A 261 7.53 -22.65 -9.50
CA VAL A 261 8.94 -23.06 -9.42
C VAL A 261 9.50 -23.29 -10.83
N SER A 262 10.21 -22.30 -11.34
CA SER A 262 10.90 -22.36 -12.64
C SER A 262 11.95 -23.46 -12.72
N SER A 263 12.34 -23.86 -13.94
CA SER A 263 13.43 -24.81 -14.17
C SER A 263 14.76 -24.35 -13.55
N LEU A 264 15.03 -23.04 -13.57
CA LEU A 264 16.19 -22.44 -12.91
C LEU A 264 16.13 -22.62 -11.38
N MET A 265 14.98 -22.34 -10.77
CA MET A 265 14.78 -22.50 -9.33
C MET A 265 14.93 -23.96 -8.90
N ARG A 266 14.44 -24.92 -9.69
CA ARG A 266 14.66 -26.36 -9.43
C ARG A 266 16.15 -26.70 -9.39
N GLY A 267 16.92 -26.16 -10.34
CA GLY A 267 18.38 -26.31 -10.36
C GLY A 267 19.04 -25.70 -9.11
N SER A 268 18.67 -24.46 -8.76
CA SER A 268 19.21 -23.78 -7.58
C SER A 268 18.89 -24.50 -6.27
N ILE A 269 17.67 -25.01 -6.10
CA ILE A 269 17.25 -25.80 -4.94
C ILE A 269 18.06 -27.11 -4.87
N ALA A 270 18.25 -27.80 -6.00
CA ALA A 270 19.04 -29.03 -6.04
C ALA A 270 20.50 -28.81 -5.59
N THR A 271 21.09 -27.66 -5.95
CA THR A 271 22.49 -27.31 -5.62
C THR A 271 22.65 -26.58 -4.28
N ALA A 272 21.56 -26.21 -3.60
CA ALA A 272 21.62 -25.50 -2.33
C ALA A 272 22.29 -26.33 -1.22
N SER A 273 22.85 -25.65 -0.21
CA SER A 273 23.45 -26.31 0.95
C SER A 273 22.39 -27.07 1.76
N ASP A 274 22.81 -28.13 2.45
CA ASP A 274 21.90 -28.99 3.22
C ASP A 274 21.13 -28.18 4.29
N ALA A 275 21.81 -27.26 4.99
CA ALA A 275 21.16 -26.36 5.95
C ALA A 275 20.07 -25.46 5.32
N THR A 276 20.24 -25.07 4.05
CA THR A 276 19.22 -24.28 3.33
C THR A 276 18.04 -25.15 2.90
N LYS A 277 18.29 -26.42 2.55
CA LYS A 277 17.26 -27.40 2.23
C LYS A 277 16.44 -27.78 3.46
N GLU A 278 17.07 -27.99 4.61
CA GLU A 278 16.37 -28.23 5.87
C GLU A 278 15.43 -27.06 6.25
N LEU A 279 15.86 -25.82 6.02
CA LEU A 279 15.01 -24.66 6.24
C LEU A 279 13.81 -24.63 5.26
N LEU A 280 14.04 -25.01 4.00
CA LEU A 280 12.99 -25.15 3.01
C LEU A 280 11.99 -26.26 3.40
N ASP A 281 12.47 -27.40 3.86
CA ASP A 281 11.65 -28.54 4.31
C ASP A 281 10.74 -28.13 5.47
N SER A 282 11.26 -27.40 6.47
CA SER A 282 10.44 -26.84 7.56
C SER A 282 9.32 -25.92 7.07
N ARG A 283 9.55 -25.16 5.98
CA ARG A 283 8.51 -24.30 5.39
C ARG A 283 7.50 -25.11 4.58
N ILE A 284 7.94 -26.17 3.91
CA ILE A 284 7.06 -27.11 3.20
C ILE A 284 6.13 -27.80 4.20
N GLU A 285 6.64 -28.27 5.33
CA GLU A 285 5.85 -28.90 6.39
C GLU A 285 4.77 -27.96 6.93
N ALA A 286 5.13 -26.73 7.29
CA ALA A 286 4.15 -25.72 7.75
C ALA A 286 3.05 -25.45 6.71
N PHE A 287 3.39 -25.45 5.41
CA PHE A 287 2.41 -25.27 4.34
C PHE A 287 1.51 -26.51 4.17
N GLN A 288 2.06 -27.72 4.34
CA GLN A 288 1.27 -28.96 4.33
C GLN A 288 0.28 -29.01 5.50
N GLU A 289 0.69 -28.57 6.69
CA GLU A 289 -0.21 -28.45 7.85
C GLU A 289 -1.36 -27.48 7.58
N PHE A 290 -1.05 -26.30 7.05
CA PHE A 290 -2.08 -25.33 6.64
C PHE A 290 -3.07 -25.92 5.62
N LEU A 291 -2.58 -26.64 4.60
CA LEU A 291 -3.44 -27.31 3.63
C LEU A 291 -4.30 -28.41 4.25
N ASN A 292 -3.78 -29.11 5.26
CA ASN A 292 -4.52 -30.11 6.00
C ASN A 292 -5.65 -29.47 6.83
N ASP A 293 -5.36 -28.36 7.52
CA ASP A 293 -6.35 -27.60 8.28
C ASP A 293 -7.48 -27.09 7.38
N LEU A 294 -7.15 -26.59 6.19
CA LEU A 294 -8.15 -26.19 5.20
C LEU A 294 -9.02 -27.36 4.73
N LYS A 295 -8.44 -28.54 4.50
CA LYS A 295 -9.19 -29.76 4.14
C LYS A 295 -10.12 -30.19 5.28
N ILE A 296 -9.65 -30.14 6.52
CA ILE A 296 -10.45 -30.45 7.69
C ILE A 296 -11.60 -29.45 7.82
N ALA A 297 -11.32 -28.15 7.71
CA ALA A 297 -12.30 -27.06 7.76
C ALA A 297 -13.40 -27.22 6.71
N LYS A 298 -13.05 -27.64 5.47
CA LYS A 298 -14.02 -27.95 4.40
C LYS A 298 -14.99 -29.08 4.79
N THR A 299 -14.55 -30.07 5.55
CA THR A 299 -15.40 -31.21 5.97
C THR A 299 -16.25 -30.92 7.21
N GLY A 300 -16.09 -29.75 7.83
CA GLY A 300 -16.83 -29.36 9.03
C GLY A 300 -16.45 -30.12 10.30
N ARG A 301 -15.41 -30.97 10.28
CA ARG A 301 -14.91 -31.63 11.49
C ARG A 301 -14.11 -30.65 12.32
N LYS A 302 -14.48 -30.47 13.59
CA LYS A 302 -13.62 -29.76 14.55
C LYS A 302 -12.38 -30.60 14.81
N ILE A 303 -11.21 -29.96 14.74
CA ILE A 303 -9.95 -30.53 15.23
C ILE A 303 -10.15 -30.75 16.74
N SER A 304 -10.10 -32.00 17.19
CA SER A 304 -10.09 -32.39 18.60
C SER A 304 -8.68 -32.44 19.13
#